data_AF-A0A1H1YMU2-F1
#
_entry.id   AF-A0A1H1YMU2-F1
#
_cell.length_a   1.000
_cell.length_b   1.000
_cell.length_c   1.000
_cell.angle_alpha   90.00
_cell.angle_beta   90.00
_cell.angle_gamma   90.00
#
_symmetry.space_group_name_H-M   'P 1'
#
loop_
_entity.id
_entity.type
_entity.pdbx_description
1 polymer ?
#
loop_
_entity_poly.entity_id
_entity_poly.type
_entity_poly.pdbx_seq_one_letter_code
_entity_poly.pdbx_strand_id
1 'polypeptide(L)'
;MFEQLQNAELFGSHVVSQISYTPGATKSVILGREVILVGASNSSSVSRIQGKTIGLAYVDEAALLGEAFWDMLITRLRVAGARLLGTMNPASTNHWIRKKWIMQADAQDVIHFHFTMLDNPALPAWYVEQMKRSFAGVFFDRMILGKWTNAAGAVYPM
;
A
#
# COMPACT_ATOMS: atom_id res chain seq x y z
N MET A 1 -5.97 -5.10 -10.78
CA MET A 1 -4.59 -4.86 -10.27
C MET A 1 -3.60 -5.91 -10.80
N PHE A 2 -3.83 -7.21 -10.59
CA PHE A 2 -2.88 -8.26 -11.01
C PHE A 2 -2.81 -8.54 -12.51
N GLU A 3 -3.82 -8.14 -13.29
CA GLU A 3 -3.81 -8.27 -14.76
C GLU A 3 -2.63 -7.53 -15.42
N GLN A 4 -2.20 -6.41 -14.85
CA GLN A 4 -1.04 -5.67 -15.38
C GLN A 4 0.26 -6.48 -15.25
N LEU A 5 0.36 -7.35 -14.25
CA LEU A 5 1.51 -8.25 -14.10
C LEU A 5 1.58 -9.30 -15.21
N GLN A 6 0.49 -9.49 -15.98
CA GLN A 6 0.45 -10.36 -17.15
C GLN A 6 0.75 -9.61 -18.46
N ASN A 7 1.11 -8.32 -18.40
CA ASN A 7 1.46 -7.53 -19.57
C ASN A 7 2.92 -7.79 -20.00
N ALA A 8 3.08 -8.45 -21.16
CA ALA A 8 4.39 -8.80 -21.70
C ALA A 8 5.21 -7.59 -22.18
N GLU A 9 4.58 -6.46 -22.51
CA GLU A 9 5.28 -5.22 -22.89
C GLU A 9 5.98 -4.60 -21.68
N LEU A 10 5.40 -4.73 -20.49
CA LEU A 10 5.94 -4.18 -19.25
C LEU A 10 6.97 -5.10 -18.60
N PHE A 11 6.71 -6.42 -18.61
CA PHE A 11 7.49 -7.38 -17.80
C PHE A 11 8.27 -8.39 -18.64
N GLY A 12 8.08 -8.42 -19.96
CA GLY A 12 8.68 -9.42 -20.84
C GLY A 12 8.01 -10.79 -20.75
N SER A 13 8.09 -11.56 -21.84
CA SER A 13 7.40 -12.85 -21.97
C SER A 13 7.82 -13.90 -20.94
N HIS A 14 9.10 -13.93 -20.56
CA HIS A 14 9.64 -14.91 -19.62
C HIS A 14 9.12 -14.74 -18.18
N VAL A 15 8.91 -13.49 -17.74
CA VAL A 15 8.33 -13.20 -16.42
C VAL A 15 6.84 -13.50 -16.43
N VAL A 16 6.14 -13.03 -17.46
CA VAL A 16 4.69 -13.22 -17.61
C VAL A 16 4.31 -14.70 -17.65
N SER A 17 5.12 -15.57 -18.28
CA SER A 17 4.84 -17.02 -18.30
C SER A 17 4.86 -17.68 -16.92
N GLN A 18 5.38 -17.01 -15.89
CA GLN A 18 5.42 -17.49 -14.50
C GLN A 18 4.31 -16.88 -13.64
N ILE A 19 3.36 -16.15 -14.25
CA ILE A 19 2.27 -15.45 -13.57
C ILE A 19 0.94 -16.03 -14.04
N SER A 20 0.19 -16.59 -13.09
CA SER A 20 -1.14 -17.12 -13.31
C SER A 20 -2.13 -16.48 -12.35
N TYR A 21 -3.08 -15.74 -12.90
CA TYR A 21 -4.17 -15.12 -12.17
C TYR A 21 -5.44 -15.14 -13.02
N THR A 22 -6.57 -15.42 -12.36
CA THR A 22 -7.91 -15.30 -12.94
C THR A 22 -8.63 -14.17 -12.21
N PRO A 23 -9.23 -13.20 -12.93
CA PRO A 23 -9.98 -12.10 -12.30
C PRO A 23 -11.00 -12.60 -11.27
N GLY A 24 -10.97 -12.01 -10.07
CA GLY A 24 -11.85 -12.39 -8.95
C GLY A 24 -11.38 -13.59 -8.11
N ALA A 25 -10.31 -14.29 -8.51
CA ALA A 25 -9.74 -15.35 -7.68
C ALA A 25 -9.14 -14.79 -6.39
N THR A 26 -9.19 -15.57 -5.31
CA THR A 26 -8.57 -15.25 -4.01
C THR A 26 -7.14 -15.76 -3.89
N LYS A 27 -6.63 -16.39 -4.95
CA LYS A 27 -5.27 -16.93 -5.06
C LYS A 27 -4.73 -16.67 -6.46
N SER A 28 -3.42 -16.58 -6.56
CA SER A 28 -2.65 -16.50 -7.80
C SER A 28 -1.32 -17.23 -7.63
N VAL A 29 -0.65 -17.50 -8.74
CA VAL A 29 0.75 -17.93 -8.75
C VAL A 29 1.58 -16.82 -9.38
N ILE A 30 2.62 -16.37 -8.68
CA ILE A 30 3.52 -15.33 -9.17
C ILE A 30 4.95 -15.83 -8.95
N LEU A 31 5.72 -15.95 -10.03
CA LEU A 31 7.11 -16.42 -10.00
C LEU A 31 7.26 -17.75 -9.26
N GLY A 32 6.33 -18.69 -9.52
CA GLY A 32 6.31 -20.02 -8.90
C GLY A 32 5.86 -20.06 -7.43
N ARG A 33 5.40 -18.94 -6.85
CA ARG A 33 4.90 -18.88 -5.47
C ARG A 33 3.39 -18.68 -5.43
N GLU A 34 2.71 -19.38 -4.52
CA GLU A 34 1.30 -19.09 -4.21
C GLU A 34 1.21 -17.71 -3.54
N VAL A 35 0.37 -16.84 -4.11
CA VAL A 35 0.04 -15.52 -3.58
C VAL A 35 -1.45 -15.49 -3.27
N ILE A 36 -1.77 -15.20 -2.01
CA ILE A 36 -3.15 -15.16 -1.52
C ILE A 36 -3.62 -13.70 -1.54
N LEU A 37 -4.77 -13.48 -2.16
CA LEU A 37 -5.37 -12.17 -2.32
C LEU A 37 -6.44 -11.96 -1.25
N VAL A 38 -6.23 -10.97 -0.40
CA VAL A 38 -7.11 -10.69 0.75
C VAL A 38 -7.59 -9.26 0.65
N GLY A 39 -8.88 -9.06 0.39
CA GLY A 39 -9.55 -7.79 0.66
C GLY A 39 -9.80 -7.67 2.16
N ALA A 40 -9.38 -6.56 2.76
CA ALA A 40 -9.48 -6.31 4.19
C ALA A 40 -10.56 -5.26 4.51
N SER A 41 -11.70 -5.33 3.82
CA SER A 41 -12.82 -4.40 4.02
C SER A 41 -13.68 -4.71 5.26
N ASN A 42 -13.46 -5.86 5.91
CA ASN A 42 -14.25 -6.32 7.05
C ASN A 42 -13.41 -7.14 8.06
N SER A 43 -13.84 -7.15 9.33
CA SER A 43 -13.16 -7.83 10.44
C SER A 43 -12.98 -9.35 10.23
N SER A 44 -13.83 -9.95 9.39
CA SER A 44 -13.72 -11.36 8.98
C SER A 44 -12.48 -11.67 8.14
N SER A 45 -11.78 -10.67 7.60
CA SER A 45 -10.53 -10.87 6.86
C SER A 45 -9.37 -11.32 7.76
N VAL A 46 -9.43 -11.01 9.07
CA VAL A 46 -8.41 -11.44 10.04
C VAL A 46 -8.31 -12.97 10.11
N SER A 47 -9.45 -13.67 10.11
CA SER A 47 -9.48 -15.14 10.21
C SER A 47 -8.85 -15.82 8.98
N ARG A 48 -8.87 -15.16 7.81
CA ARG A 48 -8.28 -15.70 6.57
C ARG A 48 -6.76 -15.82 6.64
N ILE A 49 -6.10 -14.95 7.39
CA ILE A 49 -4.63 -14.93 7.51
C ILE A 49 -4.13 -15.56 8.81
N GLN A 50 -4.97 -15.68 9.83
CA GLN A 50 -4.58 -16.12 11.18
C GLN A 50 -3.83 -17.46 11.20
N GLY A 51 -4.26 -18.44 10.40
CA GLY A 51 -3.63 -19.77 10.32
C GLY A 51 -2.44 -19.87 9.35
N LYS A 52 -2.01 -18.77 8.72
CA LYS A 52 -1.03 -18.82 7.63
C LYS A 52 0.37 -18.44 8.11
N THR A 53 1.38 -19.03 7.48
CA THR A 53 2.76 -18.58 7.57
C THR A 53 3.08 -17.83 6.28
N ILE A 54 3.49 -16.56 6.39
CA ILE A 54 3.67 -15.66 5.25
C ILE A 54 5.15 -15.26 5.16
N GLY A 55 5.75 -15.40 3.98
CA GLY A 55 7.13 -14.95 3.72
C GLY A 55 7.22 -13.53 3.17
N LEU A 56 6.20 -13.08 2.44
CA LEU A 56 6.11 -11.72 1.94
C LEU A 56 4.66 -11.26 2.01
N ALA A 57 4.43 -10.12 2.65
CA ALA A 57 3.18 -9.41 2.59
C ALA A 57 3.36 -8.13 1.77
N TYR A 58 2.53 -7.93 0.76
CA TYR A 58 2.40 -6.64 0.07
C TYR A 58 1.03 -6.06 0.41
N VAL A 59 1.03 -4.85 0.97
CA VAL A 59 -0.16 -4.16 1.43
C VAL A 59 -0.30 -2.87 0.67
N ASP A 60 -1.30 -2.80 -0.20
CA ASP A 60 -1.69 -1.57 -0.85
C ASP A 60 -2.68 -0.78 0.01
N GLU A 61 -2.60 0.54 -0.07
CA GLU A 61 -3.40 1.48 0.72
C GLU A 61 -3.45 1.16 2.22
N ALA A 62 -2.29 0.87 2.83
CA ALA A 62 -2.19 0.40 4.21
C ALA A 62 -2.86 1.33 5.26
N ALA A 63 -2.96 2.64 4.99
CA ALA A 63 -3.66 3.58 5.85
C ALA A 63 -5.20 3.34 5.92
N LEU A 64 -5.78 2.60 4.98
CA LEU A 64 -7.21 2.24 5.00
C LEU A 64 -7.49 0.94 5.76
N LEU A 65 -6.44 0.19 6.14
CA LEU A 65 -6.60 -1.03 6.91
C LEU A 65 -6.97 -0.74 8.36
N GLY A 66 -7.79 -1.64 8.90
CA GLY A 66 -7.98 -1.74 10.34
C GLY A 66 -6.68 -2.18 11.01
N GLU A 67 -6.30 -1.49 12.08
CA GLU A 67 -5.09 -1.76 12.88
C GLU A 67 -5.01 -3.24 13.32
N ALA A 68 -6.13 -3.82 13.76
CA ALA A 68 -6.17 -5.22 14.18
C ALA A 68 -5.79 -6.21 13.06
N PHE A 69 -6.11 -5.89 11.80
CA PHE A 69 -5.70 -6.72 10.66
C PHE A 69 -4.20 -6.61 10.42
N TRP A 70 -3.65 -5.39 10.50
CA TRP A 70 -2.21 -5.15 10.39
C TRP A 70 -1.44 -5.89 11.47
N ASP A 71 -1.85 -5.75 12.73
CA ASP A 71 -1.21 -6.42 13.87
C ASP A 71 -1.25 -7.95 13.68
N MET A 72 -2.38 -8.51 13.24
CA MET A 72 -2.46 -9.93 12.91
C MET A 72 -1.49 -10.30 11.79
N LEU A 73 -1.45 -9.54 10.70
CA LEU A 73 -0.58 -9.79 9.55
C LEU A 73 0.90 -9.83 9.94
N ILE A 74 1.35 -8.88 10.76
CA ILE A 74 2.71 -8.86 11.30
C ILE A 74 3.02 -10.17 12.02
N THR A 75 2.09 -10.68 12.85
CA THR A 75 2.33 -11.94 13.57
C THR A 75 2.44 -13.18 12.68
N ARG A 76 2.11 -13.10 11.37
CA ARG A 76 2.22 -14.20 10.41
C ARG A 76 3.56 -14.25 9.66
N LEU A 77 4.36 -13.18 9.76
CA LEU A 77 5.67 -13.04 9.12
C LEU A 77 6.77 -13.69 9.97
N ARG A 78 6.78 -15.03 10.04
CA ARG A 78 7.64 -15.79 10.97
C ARG A 78 8.82 -16.50 10.34
N VAL A 79 8.88 -16.57 9.01
CA VAL A 79 9.99 -17.23 8.32
C VAL A 79 11.22 -16.33 8.26
N ALA A 80 12.40 -16.92 8.24
CA ALA A 80 13.64 -16.17 8.09
C ALA A 80 13.60 -15.32 6.81
N GLY A 81 13.91 -14.02 6.94
CA GLY A 81 13.85 -13.07 5.83
C GLY A 81 12.44 -12.63 5.44
N ALA A 82 11.41 -12.91 6.26
CA ALA A 82 10.07 -12.41 5.99
C ALA A 82 10.03 -10.88 5.95
N ARG A 83 9.26 -10.32 5.03
CA ARG A 83 9.11 -8.86 4.85
C ARG A 83 7.65 -8.46 4.67
N LEU A 84 7.34 -7.25 5.12
CA LEU A 84 6.14 -6.53 4.74
C LEU A 84 6.54 -5.32 3.91
N LEU A 85 5.88 -5.15 2.77
CA LEU A 85 5.96 -3.95 1.94
C LEU A 85 4.59 -3.27 1.98
N GLY A 86 4.56 -2.00 2.35
CA GLY A 86 3.32 -1.22 2.48
C GLY A 86 3.37 0.06 1.68
N THR A 87 2.36 0.30 0.85
CA THR A 87 2.14 1.57 0.14
C THR A 87 0.92 2.26 0.72
N MET A 88 0.96 3.59 0.86
CA MET A 88 -0.21 4.36 1.30
C MET A 88 -0.04 5.84 0.99
N ASN A 89 -1.17 6.53 0.85
CA ASN A 89 -1.22 7.99 0.98
C ASN A 89 -1.32 8.38 2.48
N PRO A 90 -0.70 9.49 2.90
CA PRO A 90 -0.80 9.96 4.28
C PRO A 90 -2.21 10.31 4.72
N ALA A 91 -2.51 10.03 5.99
CA ALA A 91 -3.79 10.33 6.62
C ALA A 91 -3.62 11.39 7.74
N SER A 92 -4.44 11.31 8.79
CA SER A 92 -4.32 12.14 9.99
C SER A 92 -2.96 11.95 10.68
N THR A 93 -2.43 13.00 11.32
CA THR A 93 -1.23 12.87 12.17
C THR A 93 -1.44 11.93 13.36
N ASN A 94 -2.70 11.67 13.71
CA ASN A 94 -3.09 10.74 14.76
C ASN A 94 -3.25 9.29 14.29
N HIS A 95 -3.07 9.00 13.00
CA HIS A 95 -3.25 7.66 12.46
C HIS A 95 -2.29 6.65 13.12
N TRP A 96 -2.80 5.46 13.43
CA TRP A 96 -2.05 4.42 14.15
C TRP A 96 -0.79 4.01 13.40
N ILE A 97 -0.86 3.82 12.07
CA ILE A 97 0.30 3.37 11.29
C ILE A 97 1.44 4.38 11.33
N ARG A 98 1.11 5.67 11.36
CA ARG A 98 2.09 6.74 11.51
C ARG A 98 2.73 6.69 12.89
N LYS A 99 1.90 6.65 13.94
CA LYS A 99 2.38 6.72 15.32
C LYS A 99 3.16 5.50 15.76
N LYS A 100 2.69 4.29 15.42
CA LYS A 100 3.25 3.03 15.89
C LYS A 100 4.39 2.50 15.02
N TRP A 101 4.38 2.79 13.72
CA TRP A 101 5.33 2.22 12.77
C TRP A 101 6.26 3.28 12.19
N ILE A 102 5.74 4.27 11.48
CA ILE A 102 6.58 5.24 10.76
C ILE A 102 7.39 6.12 11.73
N MET A 103 6.76 6.64 12.79
CA MET A 103 7.45 7.46 13.79
C MET A 103 8.35 6.64 14.74
N GLN A 104 8.22 5.32 14.73
CA GLN A 104 8.99 4.40 15.57
C GLN A 104 9.86 3.49 14.69
N ALA A 105 10.27 3.98 13.52
CA ALA A 105 10.87 3.18 12.46
C ALA A 105 12.08 2.37 12.96
N ASP A 106 12.99 3.03 13.70
CA ASP A 106 14.17 2.39 14.27
C ASP A 106 13.83 1.28 15.26
N ALA A 107 12.77 1.47 16.07
CA ALA A 107 12.33 0.48 17.06
C ALA A 107 11.54 -0.68 16.42
N GLN A 108 11.00 -0.49 15.23
CA GLN A 108 10.15 -1.45 14.51
C GLN A 108 10.86 -2.13 13.33
N ASP A 109 12.16 -1.88 13.11
CA ASP A 109 12.92 -2.34 11.94
C ASP A 109 12.21 -1.96 10.61
N VAL A 110 11.74 -0.72 10.53
CA VAL A 110 11.03 -0.19 9.35
C VAL A 110 11.93 0.78 8.60
N ILE A 111 11.98 0.63 7.29
CA ILE A 111 12.51 1.64 6.38
C ILE A 111 11.32 2.38 5.77
N HIS A 112 11.32 3.71 5.89
CA HIS A 112 10.25 4.57 5.38
C HIS A 112 10.77 5.47 4.27
N PHE A 113 10.12 5.40 3.11
CA PHE A 113 10.38 6.26 1.97
C PHE A 113 9.19 7.21 1.76
N HIS A 114 9.48 8.48 1.53
CA HIS A 114 8.49 9.48 1.15
C HIS A 114 8.62 9.77 -0.34
N PHE A 115 7.49 9.74 -1.04
CA PHE A 115 7.42 10.01 -2.47
C PHE A 115 6.38 11.10 -2.74
N THR A 116 6.66 11.89 -3.76
CA THR A 116 5.77 12.86 -4.37
C THR A 116 5.68 12.59 -5.87
N MET A 117 4.82 13.32 -6.57
CA MET A 117 4.76 13.22 -8.04
C MET A 117 6.08 13.58 -8.74
N LEU A 118 6.94 14.38 -8.10
CA LEU A 118 8.22 14.82 -8.67
C LEU A 118 9.26 13.69 -8.72
N ASP A 119 9.06 12.63 -7.95
CA ASP A 119 9.96 11.48 -7.91
C ASP A 119 9.66 10.47 -9.04
N ASN A 120 8.59 10.69 -9.82
CA ASN A 120 8.26 9.85 -10.97
C ASN A 120 8.75 10.48 -12.29
N PRO A 121 9.85 9.98 -12.88
CA PRO A 121 10.44 10.56 -14.09
C PRO A 121 9.58 10.38 -15.34
N ALA A 122 8.57 9.50 -15.29
CA ALA A 122 7.66 9.26 -16.41
C ALA A 122 6.50 10.26 -16.46
N LEU A 123 6.28 11.07 -15.40
CA LEU A 123 5.19 12.03 -15.37
C LEU A 123 5.55 13.33 -16.10
N PRO A 124 4.76 13.76 -17.08
CA PRO A 124 5.02 15.02 -17.76
C PRO A 124 4.67 16.21 -16.85
N ALA A 125 5.45 17.29 -16.95
CA ALA A 125 5.28 18.47 -16.10
C ALA A 125 3.86 19.05 -16.12
N TRP A 126 3.19 19.04 -17.29
CA TRP A 126 1.82 19.54 -17.41
C TRP A 126 0.82 18.77 -16.52
N TYR A 127 1.03 17.46 -16.34
CA TYR A 127 0.16 16.61 -15.52
C TYR A 127 0.36 16.92 -14.03
N VAL A 128 1.61 17.12 -13.60
CA VAL A 128 1.93 17.54 -12.23
C VAL A 128 1.26 18.87 -11.90
N GLU A 129 1.35 19.85 -12.80
CA GLU A 129 0.72 21.16 -12.60
C GLU A 129 -0.82 21.11 -12.69
N GLN A 130 -1.38 20.19 -13.46
CA GLN A 130 -2.83 19.95 -13.44
C GLN A 130 -3.27 19.37 -12.10
N MET A 131 -2.59 18.34 -11.59
CA MET A 131 -2.92 17.72 -10.31
C MET A 131 -2.79 18.71 -9.16
N LYS A 132 -1.74 19.55 -9.13
CA LYS A 132 -1.63 20.62 -8.12
C LYS A 132 -2.84 21.55 -8.09
N ARG A 133 -3.44 21.86 -9.24
CA ARG A 133 -4.62 22.73 -9.34
C ARG A 133 -5.93 22.05 -8.93
N SER A 134 -5.98 20.71 -9.01
CA SER A 134 -7.20 19.92 -8.71
C SER A 134 -7.44 19.68 -7.21
N PHE A 135 -6.45 19.93 -6.35
CA PHE A 135 -6.55 19.67 -4.92
C PHE A 135 -6.38 20.97 -4.12
N ALA A 136 -7.11 21.07 -3.01
CA ALA A 136 -7.01 22.20 -2.08
C ALA A 136 -7.03 21.71 -0.61
N GLY A 137 -6.57 22.58 0.29
CA GLY A 137 -6.59 22.34 1.74
C GLY A 137 -5.95 21.01 2.14
N VAL A 138 -6.63 20.27 3.03
CA VAL A 138 -6.12 19.01 3.59
C VAL A 138 -5.84 17.95 2.52
N PHE A 139 -6.61 17.95 1.41
CA PHE A 139 -6.40 16.98 0.34
C PHE A 139 -5.18 17.34 -0.52
N PHE A 140 -4.87 18.64 -0.69
CA PHE A 140 -3.61 19.06 -1.33
C PHE A 140 -2.41 18.62 -0.51
N ASP A 141 -2.42 18.88 0.80
CA ASP A 141 -1.35 18.46 1.70
C ASP A 141 -1.12 16.94 1.64
N ARG A 142 -2.18 16.13 1.65
CA ARG A 142 -2.07 14.67 1.64
C ARG A 142 -1.68 14.11 0.28
N MET A 143 -2.42 14.48 -0.77
CA MET A 143 -2.32 13.81 -2.09
C MET A 143 -1.25 14.41 -2.99
N ILE A 144 -0.88 15.69 -2.80
CA ILE A 144 0.13 16.36 -3.61
C ILE A 144 1.46 16.45 -2.87
N LEU A 145 1.45 16.94 -1.62
CA LEU A 145 2.67 17.12 -0.83
C LEU A 145 3.08 15.88 -0.03
N GLY A 146 2.21 14.86 0.06
CA GLY A 146 2.48 13.66 0.84
C GLY A 146 2.66 13.96 2.34
N LYS A 147 1.90 14.90 2.91
CA LYS A 147 1.97 15.27 4.32
C LYS A 147 0.92 14.54 5.16
N TRP A 148 1.35 14.01 6.30
CA TRP A 148 0.44 13.65 7.38
C TRP A 148 -0.13 14.92 8.00
N THR A 149 -1.44 15.15 7.86
CA THR A 149 -2.09 16.39 8.34
C THR A 149 -3.49 16.10 8.86
N ASN A 150 -3.92 16.88 9.84
CA ASN A 150 -5.29 16.81 10.35
C ASN A 150 -6.19 17.72 9.52
N ALA A 151 -7.44 17.32 9.33
CA ALA A 151 -8.44 18.27 8.84
C ALA A 151 -8.66 19.32 9.93
N ALA A 152 -8.37 20.58 9.65
CA ALA A 152 -8.66 21.70 10.52
C ALA A 152 -9.61 22.66 9.78
N GLY A 153 -10.75 22.98 10.40
CA GLY A 153 -11.76 23.87 9.81
C GLY A 153 -12.71 23.18 8.81
N ALA A 154 -13.70 23.95 8.33
CA ALA A 154 -14.76 23.46 7.44
C ALA A 154 -14.17 22.78 6.20
N VAL A 155 -14.73 21.62 5.83
CA VAL A 155 -14.30 20.81 4.66
C VAL A 155 -14.36 21.62 3.36
N TYR A 156 -15.17 22.69 3.33
CA TYR A 156 -15.23 23.69 2.28
C TYR A 156 -15.29 25.09 2.92
N PRO A 157 -14.16 25.82 3.06
CA PRO A 157 -14.24 27.25 3.30
C PRO A 157 -14.79 27.91 2.03
N MET A 158 -15.98 28.52 2.12
CA MET A 158 -16.54 29.36 1.04
C MET A 158 -15.64 30.58 0.79
#